data_AF-A0A662R2E8-F1
#
_entry.id   AF-A0A662R2E8-F1
#
_cell.length_a   1.000
_cell.length_b   1.000
_cell.length_c   1.000
_cell.angle_alpha   90.00
_cell.angle_beta   90.00
_cell.angle_gamma   90.00
#
_symmetry.space_group_name_H-M   'P 1'
#
loop_
_entity.id
_entity.type
_entity.pdbx_description
1 polymer ?
#
loop_
_entity_poly.entity_id
_entity_poly.type
_entity_poly.pdbx_seq_one_letter_code
_entity_poly.pdbx_strand_id
1 'polypeptide(L)'
;MELGTLMSMLRRAEHTTLESFLVNSFSRIGRLTAKDVCKKAGIEPSTRPDLLGREDAIKLLDAFHSVSMKSPPVDCLSPITERLMYESIRKEYDVDFIATVTRKPSVYKGYPFLVEGAIAYGGELPKDERATILRFANKVPLLYQQSACAITNVIERMNWKLYSLQQPGGGIPVGPVVIMVHVASVNIPYLSEAKEAIAHVPEIEREIEGALREVGRKLRAYLSKKETVSKRKGKELVISKMLPLMAEKVGEVLEREPPDVEPIVAKIVGGIHIDREMDGNKVRIKVRNFSQKVQRFVLHELCEHTIKYPTPHPSENMMGNMYDYSWDIRIRPDEEVDIEYIVEGTVEGMGGKYLTILEGVEDELVVGDVDEVLEGGVKWLRSKR
;
A
#
# COMPACT_ATOMS: atom_id res chain seq x y z
N MET A 1 -15.03 4.71 -37.71
CA MET A 1 -14.67 4.68 -39.15
C MET A 1 -15.05 6.04 -39.74
N GLU A 2 -14.21 6.61 -40.61
CA GLU A 2 -14.49 7.90 -41.25
C GLU A 2 -14.95 7.69 -42.70
N LEU A 3 -15.65 8.67 -43.27
CA LEU A 3 -16.24 8.59 -44.62
C LEU A 3 -15.21 8.23 -45.70
N GLY A 4 -14.01 8.83 -45.63
CA GLY A 4 -12.94 8.58 -46.60
C GLY A 4 -12.45 7.13 -46.59
N THR A 5 -12.33 6.53 -45.39
CA THR A 5 -11.95 5.12 -45.23
C THR A 5 -13.02 4.21 -45.83
N LEU A 6 -14.30 4.45 -45.51
CA LEU A 6 -15.41 3.65 -46.05
C LEU A 6 -15.46 3.72 -47.58
N MET A 7 -15.35 4.93 -48.16
CA MET A 7 -15.32 5.13 -49.60
C MET A 7 -14.12 4.43 -50.28
N SER A 8 -12.96 4.37 -49.60
CA SER A 8 -11.81 3.63 -50.10
C SER A 8 -12.02 2.12 -50.02
N MET A 9 -12.70 1.62 -48.98
CA MET A 9 -13.03 0.19 -48.85
C MET A 9 -14.06 -0.25 -49.88
N LEU A 10 -15.12 0.55 -50.10
CA LEU A 10 -16.16 0.28 -51.10
C LEU A 10 -15.58 0.18 -52.52
N ARG A 11 -14.67 1.10 -52.88
CA ARG A 11 -13.99 1.08 -54.20
C ARG A 11 -13.02 -0.07 -54.40
N ARG A 12 -12.48 -0.63 -53.31
CA ARG A 12 -11.56 -1.77 -53.32
C ARG A 12 -12.26 -3.09 -52.98
N ALA A 13 -13.58 -3.09 -52.86
CA ALA A 13 -14.33 -4.27 -52.50
C ALA A 13 -14.25 -5.32 -53.62
N GLU A 14 -13.76 -6.51 -53.29
CA GLU A 14 -13.69 -7.65 -54.22
C GLU A 14 -15.04 -8.40 -54.31
N HIS A 15 -16.00 -8.06 -53.44
CA HIS A 15 -17.28 -8.74 -53.33
C HIS A 15 -18.35 -8.13 -54.23
N THR A 16 -19.19 -8.99 -54.82
CA THR A 16 -20.24 -8.60 -55.78
C THR A 16 -21.49 -8.02 -55.11
N THR A 17 -21.67 -8.21 -53.80
CA THR A 17 -22.84 -7.72 -53.06
C THR A 17 -22.42 -6.97 -51.79
N LEU A 18 -23.20 -5.96 -51.43
CA LEU A 18 -23.02 -5.18 -50.21
C LEU A 18 -23.11 -6.05 -48.95
N GLU A 19 -24.03 -7.03 -48.91
CA GLU A 19 -24.12 -7.98 -47.79
C GLU A 19 -22.80 -8.74 -47.59
N SER A 20 -22.22 -9.27 -48.68
CA SER A 20 -20.98 -10.04 -48.62
C SER A 20 -19.79 -9.16 -48.23
N PHE A 21 -19.73 -7.92 -48.75
CA PHE A 21 -18.72 -6.95 -48.35
C PHE A 21 -18.78 -6.66 -46.84
N LEU A 22 -19.98 -6.38 -46.31
CA LEU A 22 -20.17 -6.05 -44.89
C LEU A 22 -19.76 -7.20 -43.97
N VAL A 23 -20.05 -8.45 -44.35
CA VAL A 23 -19.72 -9.63 -43.54
C VAL A 23 -18.22 -9.95 -43.56
N ASN A 24 -17.56 -9.80 -44.72
CA ASN A 24 -16.15 -10.21 -44.87
C ASN A 24 -15.15 -9.10 -44.52
N SER A 25 -15.52 -7.83 -44.72
CA SER A 25 -14.60 -6.70 -44.51
C SER A 25 -14.61 -6.14 -43.09
N PHE A 26 -15.62 -6.50 -42.28
CA PHE A 26 -15.77 -5.96 -40.93
C PHE A 26 -15.83 -7.07 -39.88
N SER A 27 -15.16 -6.84 -38.76
CA SER A 27 -15.23 -7.77 -37.63
C SER A 27 -16.60 -7.73 -36.97
N ARG A 28 -17.07 -8.88 -36.47
CA ARG A 28 -18.32 -9.03 -35.70
C ARG A 28 -19.62 -8.65 -36.44
N ILE A 29 -19.60 -8.55 -37.77
CA ILE A 29 -20.80 -8.38 -38.60
C ILE A 29 -21.22 -9.72 -39.19
N GLY A 30 -22.37 -10.23 -38.75
CA GLY A 30 -23.00 -11.42 -39.35
C GLY A 30 -24.01 -11.04 -40.45
N ARG A 31 -24.52 -12.04 -41.18
CA ARG A 31 -25.51 -11.80 -42.27
C ARG A 31 -26.75 -11.04 -41.81
N LEU A 32 -27.28 -11.35 -40.62
CA LEU A 32 -28.45 -10.66 -40.06
C LEU A 32 -28.16 -9.17 -39.82
N THR A 33 -27.06 -8.87 -39.13
CA THR A 33 -26.63 -7.49 -38.88
C THR A 33 -26.34 -6.73 -40.16
N ALA A 34 -25.72 -7.38 -41.16
CA ALA A 34 -25.48 -6.77 -42.46
C ALA A 34 -26.80 -6.38 -43.16
N LYS A 35 -27.81 -7.25 -43.15
CA LYS A 35 -29.14 -6.95 -43.70
C LYS A 35 -29.83 -5.82 -42.95
N ASP A 36 -29.71 -5.77 -41.62
CA ASP A 36 -30.27 -4.70 -40.81
C ASP A 36 -29.61 -3.35 -41.12
N VAL A 37 -28.28 -3.33 -41.29
CA VAL A 37 -27.53 -2.13 -41.71
C VAL A 37 -27.99 -1.66 -43.10
N CYS A 38 -28.08 -2.56 -44.07
CA CYS A 38 -28.58 -2.24 -45.42
C CYS A 38 -30.01 -1.67 -45.39
N LYS A 39 -30.90 -2.33 -44.65
CA LYS A 39 -32.30 -1.88 -44.48
C LYS A 39 -32.39 -0.51 -43.84
N LYS A 40 -31.54 -0.22 -42.84
CA LYS A 40 -31.50 1.08 -42.16
C LYS A 40 -30.93 2.19 -43.05
N ALA A 41 -29.94 1.86 -43.88
CA ALA A 41 -29.37 2.78 -44.86
C ALA A 41 -30.26 3.01 -46.09
N GLY A 42 -31.30 2.18 -46.29
CA GLY A 42 -32.18 2.24 -47.46
C GLY A 42 -31.50 1.75 -48.74
N ILE A 43 -30.55 0.82 -48.62
CA ILE A 43 -29.77 0.28 -49.75
C ILE A 43 -30.04 -1.22 -49.86
N GLU A 44 -30.28 -1.71 -51.07
CA GLU A 44 -30.53 -3.12 -51.31
C GLU A 44 -29.26 -3.96 -51.02
N PRO A 45 -29.35 -5.07 -50.27
CA PRO A 45 -28.19 -5.91 -49.92
C PRO A 45 -27.44 -6.51 -51.12
N SER A 46 -28.14 -6.65 -52.26
CA SER A 46 -27.61 -7.14 -53.53
C SER A 46 -26.86 -6.08 -54.35
N THR A 47 -26.91 -4.82 -53.94
CA THR A 47 -26.23 -3.71 -54.63
C THR A 47 -24.72 -3.94 -54.62
N ARG A 48 -24.05 -3.65 -55.74
CA ARG A 48 -22.59 -3.77 -55.79
C ARG A 48 -21.92 -2.65 -54.98
N PRO A 49 -20.92 -2.94 -54.13
CA PRO A 49 -20.27 -1.92 -53.29
C PRO A 49 -19.55 -0.82 -54.09
N ASP A 50 -19.02 -1.15 -55.26
CA ASP A 50 -18.26 -0.23 -56.14
C ASP A 50 -19.11 0.88 -56.77
N LEU A 51 -20.43 0.65 -56.89
CA LEU A 51 -21.38 1.62 -57.43
C LEU A 51 -21.90 2.63 -56.40
N LEU A 52 -21.59 2.42 -55.11
CA LEU A 52 -22.09 3.30 -54.04
C LEU A 52 -21.36 4.64 -54.03
N GLY A 53 -22.15 5.71 -54.14
CA GLY A 53 -21.66 7.07 -54.15
C GLY A 53 -21.39 7.62 -52.75
N ARG A 54 -21.00 8.90 -52.69
CA ARG A 54 -20.74 9.60 -51.43
C ARG A 54 -21.98 9.65 -50.52
N GLU A 55 -23.15 9.91 -51.09
CA GLU A 55 -24.40 10.01 -50.33
C GLU A 55 -24.78 8.67 -49.70
N ASP A 56 -24.60 7.57 -50.41
CA ASP A 56 -24.88 6.22 -49.90
C ASP A 56 -23.89 5.81 -48.82
N ALA A 57 -22.62 6.20 -48.95
CA ALA A 57 -21.62 5.98 -47.91
C ALA A 57 -21.93 6.75 -46.63
N ILE A 58 -22.50 7.95 -46.72
CA ILE A 58 -22.97 8.72 -45.55
C ILE A 58 -24.13 7.96 -44.87
N LYS A 59 -25.15 7.53 -45.65
CA LYS A 59 -26.27 6.73 -45.12
C LYS A 59 -25.81 5.45 -44.44
N LEU A 60 -24.82 4.75 -45.01
CA LEU A 60 -24.22 3.57 -44.40
C LEU A 60 -23.52 3.92 -43.09
N LEU A 61 -22.75 5.01 -43.05
CA LEU A 61 -22.04 5.44 -41.84
C LEU A 61 -23.01 5.76 -40.69
N ASP A 62 -24.11 6.44 -41.00
CA ASP A 62 -25.17 6.72 -40.01
C ASP A 62 -25.86 5.43 -39.56
N ALA A 63 -26.08 4.49 -40.48
CA ALA A 63 -26.61 3.17 -40.14
C ALA A 63 -25.69 2.42 -39.17
N PHE A 64 -24.36 2.46 -39.38
CA PHE A 64 -23.37 1.84 -38.47
C PHE A 64 -23.44 2.39 -37.04
N HIS A 65 -23.71 3.69 -36.86
CA HIS A 65 -23.85 4.28 -35.52
C HIS A 65 -25.17 3.92 -34.84
N SER A 66 -26.22 3.66 -35.63
CA SER A 66 -27.56 3.36 -35.10
C SER A 66 -27.80 1.88 -34.78
N VAL A 67 -27.11 0.97 -35.46
CA VAL A 67 -27.30 -0.48 -35.30
C VAL A 67 -26.46 -0.99 -34.14
N SER A 68 -27.09 -1.75 -33.23
CA SER A 68 -26.40 -2.39 -32.12
C SER A 68 -25.51 -3.52 -32.63
N MET A 69 -24.20 -3.42 -32.38
CA MET A 69 -23.20 -4.41 -32.79
C MET A 69 -22.47 -4.99 -31.59
N LYS A 70 -21.94 -6.19 -31.76
CA LYS A 70 -21.06 -6.79 -30.75
C LYS A 70 -19.73 -6.05 -30.71
N SER A 71 -19.16 -5.92 -29.51
CA SER A 71 -17.84 -5.30 -29.34
C SER A 71 -16.78 -6.01 -30.20
N PRO A 72 -15.84 -5.25 -30.79
CA PRO A 72 -14.67 -5.79 -31.49
C PRO A 72 -13.90 -6.80 -30.64
N PRO A 73 -13.15 -7.72 -31.26
CA PRO A 73 -12.34 -8.67 -30.52
C PRO A 73 -11.18 -7.95 -29.81
N VAL A 74 -10.87 -8.41 -28.59
CA VAL A 74 -9.90 -7.77 -27.68
C VAL A 74 -8.52 -8.44 -27.72
N ASP A 75 -8.39 -9.55 -28.45
CA ASP A 75 -7.17 -10.31 -28.69
C ASP A 75 -6.10 -9.54 -29.47
N CYS A 76 -6.49 -8.44 -30.11
CA CYS A 76 -5.58 -7.52 -30.78
C CYS A 76 -4.80 -6.58 -29.85
N LEU A 77 -5.08 -6.59 -28.53
CA LEU A 77 -4.42 -5.74 -27.56
C LEU A 77 -3.29 -6.46 -26.81
N SER A 78 -2.20 -5.74 -26.55
CA SER A 78 -1.06 -6.24 -25.77
C SER A 78 -0.84 -5.39 -24.51
N PRO A 79 -1.54 -5.67 -23.40
CA PRO A 79 -1.34 -4.95 -22.14
C PRO A 79 0.06 -5.17 -21.55
N ILE A 80 0.47 -4.29 -20.63
CA ILE A 80 1.64 -4.52 -19.78
C ILE A 80 1.30 -5.53 -18.69
N THR A 81 0.08 -5.50 -18.15
CA THR A 81 -0.44 -6.29 -17.01
C THR A 81 -0.05 -5.77 -15.63
N GLU A 82 -0.96 -5.95 -14.66
CA GLU A 82 -0.80 -5.55 -13.25
C GLU A 82 0.51 -6.01 -12.62
N ARG A 83 0.91 -7.26 -12.90
CA ARG A 83 2.12 -7.87 -12.32
C ARG A 83 3.38 -7.18 -12.82
N LEU A 84 3.52 -7.02 -14.14
CA LEU A 84 4.71 -6.41 -14.73
C LEU A 84 4.82 -4.92 -14.39
N MET A 85 3.69 -4.20 -14.31
CA MET A 85 3.69 -2.82 -13.82
C MET A 85 4.17 -2.74 -12.35
N TYR A 86 3.70 -3.65 -11.49
CA TYR A 86 4.10 -3.69 -10.09
C TYR A 86 5.61 -3.93 -9.95
N GLU A 87 6.13 -4.93 -10.67
CA GLU A 87 7.57 -5.26 -10.70
C GLU A 87 8.40 -4.10 -11.24
N SER A 88 7.93 -3.42 -12.29
CA SER A 88 8.61 -2.26 -12.87
C SER A 88 8.75 -1.10 -11.87
N ILE A 89 7.65 -0.74 -11.20
CA ILE A 89 7.66 0.36 -10.24
C ILE A 89 8.51 0.01 -9.03
N ARG A 90 8.39 -1.22 -8.51
CA ARG A 90 9.18 -1.70 -7.36
C ARG A 90 10.68 -1.71 -7.62
N LYS A 91 11.09 -1.93 -8.87
CA LYS A 91 12.51 -1.94 -9.25
C LYS A 91 13.09 -0.52 -9.34
N GLU A 92 12.28 0.43 -9.81
CA GLU A 92 12.73 1.80 -10.09
C GLU A 92 12.63 2.71 -8.87
N TYR A 93 11.62 2.51 -8.03
CA TYR A 93 11.34 3.37 -6.87
C TYR A 93 11.33 2.56 -5.57
N ASP A 94 12.01 3.07 -4.54
CA ASP A 94 11.86 2.58 -3.18
C ASP A 94 10.65 3.25 -2.52
N VAL A 95 9.59 2.47 -2.33
CA VAL A 95 8.25 2.94 -1.91
C VAL A 95 7.61 1.99 -0.92
N ASP A 96 6.82 2.55 0.00
CA ASP A 96 6.11 1.77 1.03
C ASP A 96 4.92 0.99 0.47
N PHE A 97 4.33 1.47 -0.63
CA PHE A 97 3.07 0.97 -1.16
C PHE A 97 2.99 1.12 -2.67
N ILE A 98 2.54 0.05 -3.36
CA ILE A 98 2.24 0.06 -4.79
C ILE A 98 0.88 -0.59 -4.99
N ALA A 99 0.04 0.04 -5.81
CA ALA A 99 -1.20 -0.55 -6.29
C ALA A 99 -1.29 -0.40 -7.81
N THR A 100 -1.62 -1.50 -8.48
CA THR A 100 -1.81 -1.55 -9.93
C THR A 100 -3.24 -1.99 -10.26
N VAL A 101 -3.68 -1.68 -11.49
CA VAL A 101 -4.96 -2.12 -12.06
C VAL A 101 -4.86 -2.24 -13.59
N THR A 102 -5.42 -3.31 -14.14
CA THR A 102 -5.67 -3.46 -15.58
C THR A 102 -7.18 -3.51 -15.80
N ARG A 103 -7.75 -2.46 -16.41
CA ARG A 103 -9.19 -2.39 -16.68
C ARG A 103 -9.59 -3.34 -17.80
N LYS A 104 -10.88 -3.67 -17.84
CA LYS A 104 -11.45 -4.41 -18.97
C LYS A 104 -11.37 -3.56 -20.26
N PRO A 105 -11.11 -4.18 -21.42
CA PRO A 105 -11.09 -3.45 -22.68
C PRO A 105 -12.42 -2.75 -22.95
N SER A 106 -12.33 -1.53 -23.44
CA SER A 106 -13.43 -0.68 -23.90
C SER A 106 -13.24 -0.34 -25.37
N VAL A 107 -14.18 0.39 -25.97
CA VAL A 107 -14.15 0.70 -27.41
C VAL A 107 -14.38 2.18 -27.61
N TYR A 108 -13.58 2.81 -28.46
CA TYR A 108 -13.80 4.19 -28.91
C TYR A 108 -13.75 4.22 -30.44
N LYS A 109 -14.73 4.86 -31.11
CA LYS A 109 -14.82 4.91 -32.59
C LYS A 109 -14.68 3.55 -33.32
N GLY A 110 -14.97 2.44 -32.64
CA GLY A 110 -14.79 1.07 -33.15
C GLY A 110 -13.39 0.46 -32.91
N TYR A 111 -12.45 1.21 -32.33
CA TYR A 111 -11.15 0.70 -31.91
C TYR A 111 -11.21 0.19 -30.47
N PRO A 112 -10.89 -1.09 -30.23
CA PRO A 112 -10.73 -1.59 -28.87
C PRO A 112 -9.51 -0.92 -28.22
N PHE A 113 -9.64 -0.58 -26.95
CA PHE A 113 -8.55 -0.05 -26.14
C PHE A 113 -8.66 -0.58 -24.71
N LEU A 114 -7.56 -0.57 -23.98
CA LEU A 114 -7.55 -0.84 -22.55
C LEU A 114 -6.71 0.22 -21.85
N VAL A 115 -7.04 0.43 -20.57
CA VAL A 115 -6.32 1.36 -19.71
C VAL A 115 -5.79 0.61 -18.50
N GLU A 116 -4.54 0.87 -18.18
CA GLU A 116 -3.87 0.36 -17.00
C GLU A 116 -3.40 1.53 -16.15
N GLY A 117 -3.54 1.40 -14.84
CA GLY A 117 -3.18 2.44 -13.89
C GLY A 117 -2.34 1.87 -12.77
N ALA A 118 -1.42 2.67 -12.26
CA ALA A 118 -0.67 2.34 -11.07
C ALA A 118 -0.39 3.58 -10.23
N ILE A 119 -0.34 3.38 -8.91
CA ILE A 119 0.05 4.40 -7.95
C ILE A 119 1.10 3.81 -7.01
N ALA A 120 2.18 4.56 -6.80
CA ALA A 120 3.22 4.26 -5.83
C ALA A 120 3.25 5.37 -4.77
N TYR A 121 3.46 5.02 -3.51
CA TYR A 121 3.42 5.99 -2.41
C TYR A 121 4.48 5.71 -1.33
N GLY A 122 5.09 6.77 -0.81
CA GLY A 122 5.98 6.72 0.35
C GLY A 122 7.44 6.43 -0.02
N GLY A 123 8.18 5.84 0.92
CA GLY A 123 9.62 5.57 0.78
C GLY A 123 10.44 6.86 0.63
N GLU A 124 11.37 6.86 -0.32
CA GLU A 124 12.30 7.97 -0.57
C GLU A 124 11.72 9.09 -1.47
N LEU A 125 10.43 8.98 -1.84
CA LEU A 125 9.79 10.01 -2.67
C LEU A 125 9.65 11.35 -1.91
N PRO A 126 9.85 12.50 -2.60
CA PRO A 126 9.71 13.83 -2.00
C PRO A 126 8.28 14.10 -1.49
N LYS A 127 8.14 14.61 -0.26
CA LYS A 127 6.82 14.81 0.38
C LYS A 127 6.12 16.09 -0.06
N ASP A 128 6.86 17.12 -0.44
CA ASP A 128 6.34 18.46 -0.73
C ASP A 128 6.32 18.79 -2.23
N GLU A 129 6.62 17.82 -3.08
CA GLU A 129 6.62 17.99 -4.54
C GLU A 129 5.32 17.52 -5.19
N ARG A 130 5.08 17.99 -6.42
CA ARG A 130 3.98 17.50 -7.25
C ARG A 130 4.24 16.04 -7.62
N ALA A 131 3.17 15.26 -7.65
CA ALA A 131 3.22 13.86 -8.06
C ALA A 131 3.92 13.68 -9.41
N THR A 132 4.83 12.72 -9.49
CA THR A 132 5.47 12.33 -10.75
C THR A 132 4.47 11.56 -11.60
N ILE A 133 4.21 12.02 -12.82
CA ILE A 133 3.25 11.39 -13.74
C ILE A 133 4.01 10.66 -14.84
N LEU A 134 3.84 9.34 -14.90
CA LEU A 134 4.39 8.47 -15.94
C LEU A 134 3.28 8.12 -16.95
N ARG A 135 3.43 8.60 -18.18
CA ARG A 135 2.43 8.42 -19.24
C ARG A 135 2.95 7.43 -20.27
N PHE A 136 2.14 6.43 -20.61
CA PHE A 136 2.48 5.43 -21.62
C PHE A 136 1.35 5.23 -22.63
N ALA A 137 1.74 5.03 -23.88
CA ALA A 137 0.86 4.74 -25.00
C ALA A 137 1.44 3.56 -25.79
N ASN A 138 0.74 2.43 -25.88
CA ASN A 138 1.24 1.20 -26.54
C ASN A 138 2.67 0.83 -26.11
N LYS A 139 2.95 0.81 -24.81
CA LYS A 139 4.28 0.54 -24.20
C LYS A 139 5.38 1.57 -24.53
N VAL A 140 5.04 2.70 -25.15
CA VAL A 140 5.96 3.80 -25.42
C VAL A 140 5.76 4.92 -24.38
N PRO A 141 6.81 5.39 -23.70
CA PRO A 141 6.71 6.51 -22.76
C PRO A 141 6.47 7.82 -23.50
N LEU A 142 5.57 8.65 -22.97
CA LEU A 142 5.28 9.98 -23.48
C LEU A 142 5.96 11.02 -22.59
N LEU A 143 7.05 11.60 -23.07
CA LEU A 143 7.90 12.50 -22.27
C LEU A 143 7.48 13.98 -22.39
N TYR A 144 7.09 14.42 -23.58
CA TYR A 144 6.79 15.83 -23.86
C TYR A 144 5.29 16.14 -23.85
N GLN A 145 4.95 17.44 -23.87
CA GLN A 145 3.56 17.94 -23.95
C GLN A 145 2.61 17.39 -22.87
N GLN A 146 3.09 17.32 -21.62
CA GLN A 146 2.31 16.80 -20.50
C GLN A 146 1.00 17.57 -20.27
N SER A 147 1.03 18.91 -20.36
CA SER A 147 -0.16 19.76 -20.14
C SER A 147 -1.29 19.53 -21.14
N ALA A 148 -0.99 19.09 -22.36
CA ALA A 148 -1.98 18.84 -23.40
C ALA A 148 -2.52 17.40 -23.38
N CYS A 149 -1.95 16.51 -22.57
CA CYS A 149 -2.29 15.09 -22.61
C CYS A 149 -3.56 14.79 -21.80
N ALA A 150 -4.48 14.03 -22.37
CA ALA A 150 -5.71 13.58 -21.70
C ALA A 150 -5.45 12.90 -20.35
N ILE A 151 -4.38 12.10 -20.24
CA ILE A 151 -3.97 11.47 -18.97
C ILE A 151 -3.75 12.51 -17.87
N THR A 152 -2.96 13.54 -18.16
CA THR A 152 -2.62 14.58 -17.19
C THR A 152 -3.85 15.40 -16.82
N ASN A 153 -4.68 15.75 -17.80
CA ASN A 153 -5.91 16.48 -17.54
C ASN A 153 -6.87 15.69 -16.63
N VAL A 154 -7.01 14.38 -16.83
CA VAL A 154 -7.82 13.53 -15.95
C VAL A 154 -7.24 13.50 -14.53
N ILE A 155 -5.90 13.41 -14.40
CA ILE A 155 -5.23 13.48 -13.08
C ILE A 155 -5.49 14.83 -12.41
N GLU A 156 -5.40 15.94 -13.12
CA GLU A 156 -5.64 17.28 -12.57
C GLU A 156 -7.10 17.47 -12.12
N ARG A 157 -8.07 17.03 -12.93
CA ARG A 157 -9.51 17.14 -12.65
C ARG A 157 -9.97 16.28 -11.48
N MET A 158 -9.27 15.17 -11.20
CA MET A 158 -9.63 14.24 -10.15
C MET A 158 -9.42 14.86 -8.76
N ASN A 159 -10.38 14.65 -7.85
CA ASN A 159 -10.28 15.16 -6.48
C ASN A 159 -9.45 14.20 -5.61
N TRP A 160 -8.16 14.45 -5.52
CA TRP A 160 -7.20 13.61 -4.79
C TRP A 160 -7.32 13.68 -3.27
N LYS A 161 -7.97 14.74 -2.74
CA LYS A 161 -8.27 14.86 -1.30
C LYS A 161 -9.15 13.72 -0.80
N LEU A 162 -10.03 13.18 -1.65
CA LEU A 162 -10.87 12.02 -1.34
C LEU A 162 -10.07 10.72 -1.15
N TYR A 163 -8.81 10.72 -1.60
CA TYR A 163 -7.86 9.61 -1.53
C TYR A 163 -6.69 9.89 -0.58
N SER A 164 -6.86 10.85 0.33
CA SER A 164 -5.89 11.23 1.35
C SER A 164 -4.58 11.82 0.81
N LEU A 165 -4.62 12.41 -0.40
CA LEU A 165 -3.51 13.20 -0.96
C LEU A 165 -3.82 14.70 -0.93
N GLN A 166 -2.78 15.52 -0.79
CA GLN A 166 -2.94 16.97 -0.83
C GLN A 166 -3.05 17.46 -2.28
N GLN A 167 -3.81 18.54 -2.50
CA GLN A 167 -4.03 19.11 -3.84
C GLN A 167 -4.30 20.61 -3.71
N PRO A 168 -3.27 21.43 -3.48
CA PRO A 168 -3.41 22.88 -3.46
C PRO A 168 -3.78 23.39 -4.86
N GLY A 169 -4.80 24.25 -4.94
CA GLY A 169 -5.18 24.91 -6.20
C GLY A 169 -5.84 24.03 -7.28
N GLY A 170 -6.24 22.78 -6.96
CA GLY A 170 -7.02 21.94 -7.88
C GLY A 170 -6.26 21.40 -9.11
N GLY A 171 -4.92 21.36 -9.05
CA GLY A 171 -4.06 20.80 -10.11
C GLY A 171 -3.58 19.39 -9.79
N ILE A 172 -2.35 19.05 -10.18
CA ILE A 172 -1.71 17.78 -9.86
C ILE A 172 -1.59 17.62 -8.32
N PRO A 173 -1.86 16.43 -7.74
CA PRO A 173 -1.69 16.20 -6.31
C PRO A 173 -0.24 16.41 -5.88
N VAL A 174 -0.06 16.79 -4.62
CA VAL A 174 1.23 17.00 -3.96
C VAL A 174 1.41 15.92 -2.90
N GLY A 175 2.60 15.33 -2.88
CA GLY A 175 2.93 14.24 -1.96
C GLY A 175 3.99 13.29 -2.51
N PRO A 176 4.44 12.33 -1.68
CA PRO A 176 5.40 11.30 -2.06
C PRO A 176 4.70 10.23 -2.91
N VAL A 177 4.30 10.59 -4.13
CA VAL A 177 3.46 9.75 -5.00
C VAL A 177 3.93 9.77 -6.45
N VAL A 178 3.92 8.59 -7.07
CA VAL A 178 4.10 8.39 -8.51
C VAL A 178 2.82 7.81 -9.09
N ILE A 179 2.33 8.40 -10.18
CA ILE A 179 1.12 7.96 -10.87
C ILE A 179 1.51 7.52 -12.27
N MET A 180 1.27 6.26 -12.60
CA MET A 180 1.50 5.71 -13.94
C MET A 180 0.17 5.38 -14.61
N VAL A 181 0.02 5.79 -15.86
CA VAL A 181 -1.14 5.44 -16.69
C VAL A 181 -0.65 4.96 -18.05
N HIS A 182 -1.15 3.81 -18.48
CA HIS A 182 -0.88 3.22 -19.78
C HIS A 182 -2.19 3.06 -20.55
N VAL A 183 -2.21 3.54 -21.80
CA VAL A 183 -3.30 3.32 -22.74
C VAL A 183 -2.79 2.44 -23.88
N ALA A 184 -3.43 1.30 -24.11
CA ALA A 184 -3.13 0.42 -25.24
C ALA A 184 -4.33 0.33 -26.19
N SER A 185 -4.08 0.54 -27.48
CA SER A 185 -5.07 0.42 -28.54
C SER A 185 -4.42 0.19 -29.90
N VAL A 186 -5.16 -0.39 -30.84
CA VAL A 186 -4.75 -0.53 -32.24
C VAL A 186 -4.53 0.83 -32.92
N ASN A 187 -5.27 1.84 -32.48
CA ASN A 187 -5.13 3.23 -32.91
C ASN A 187 -5.14 4.08 -31.64
N ILE A 188 -4.17 4.97 -31.45
CA ILE A 188 -4.20 5.91 -30.32
C ILE A 188 -4.46 7.29 -30.90
N PRO A 189 -5.45 8.04 -30.37
CA PRO A 189 -5.75 9.36 -30.87
C PRO A 189 -4.71 10.34 -30.32
N TYR A 190 -3.64 10.59 -31.07
CA TYR A 190 -2.63 11.59 -30.72
C TYR A 190 -3.07 13.00 -31.15
N LEU A 191 -2.63 14.02 -30.41
CA LEU A 191 -2.88 15.43 -30.77
C LEU A 191 -2.04 15.89 -31.97
N SER A 192 -0.81 15.38 -32.09
CA SER A 192 0.14 15.74 -33.13
C SER A 192 0.74 14.49 -33.78
N GLU A 193 1.31 14.66 -34.98
CA GLU A 193 2.02 13.59 -35.69
C GLU A 193 3.26 13.09 -34.94
N ALA A 194 3.81 13.90 -34.02
CA ALA A 194 4.91 13.54 -33.15
C ALA A 194 4.55 12.49 -32.08
N LYS A 195 3.24 12.23 -31.87
CA LYS A 195 2.71 11.22 -30.94
C LYS A 195 3.13 11.42 -29.47
N GLU A 196 3.21 12.67 -29.02
CA GLU A 196 3.68 13.00 -27.67
C GLU A 196 2.56 13.10 -26.61
N ALA A 197 1.32 13.30 -27.05
CA ALA A 197 0.17 13.49 -26.17
C ALA A 197 -1.08 12.83 -26.76
N ILE A 198 -1.85 12.18 -25.87
CA ILE A 198 -3.15 11.59 -26.21
C ILE A 198 -4.21 12.70 -26.18
N ALA A 199 -5.03 12.76 -27.22
CA ALA A 199 -6.12 13.70 -27.37
C ALA A 199 -7.28 13.42 -26.41
N HIS A 200 -8.07 14.45 -26.13
CA HIS A 200 -9.25 14.39 -25.28
C HIS A 200 -10.39 13.62 -25.95
N VAL A 201 -10.51 12.34 -25.62
CA VAL A 201 -11.60 11.46 -26.09
C VAL A 201 -12.41 11.02 -24.87
N PRO A 202 -13.70 11.36 -24.76
CA PRO A 202 -14.50 11.11 -23.56
C PRO A 202 -14.52 9.65 -23.10
N GLU A 203 -14.54 8.69 -24.04
CA GLU A 203 -14.47 7.25 -23.75
C GLU A 203 -13.18 6.88 -23.04
N ILE A 204 -12.04 7.40 -23.54
CA ILE A 204 -10.72 7.11 -23.00
C ILE A 204 -10.56 7.79 -21.63
N GLU A 205 -10.96 9.05 -21.51
CA GLU A 205 -10.89 9.80 -20.25
C GLU A 205 -11.70 9.14 -19.13
N ARG A 206 -12.92 8.64 -19.44
CA ARG A 206 -13.74 7.91 -18.47
C ARG A 206 -13.05 6.65 -17.96
N GLU A 207 -12.37 5.90 -18.83
CA GLU A 207 -11.65 4.69 -18.42
C GLU A 207 -10.34 4.99 -17.68
N ILE A 208 -9.63 6.08 -18.05
CA ILE A 208 -8.49 6.59 -17.26
C ILE A 208 -8.95 6.98 -15.86
N GLU A 209 -10.04 7.75 -15.76
CA GLU A 209 -10.61 8.15 -14.48
C GLU A 209 -11.04 6.91 -13.67
N GLY A 210 -11.63 5.90 -14.32
CA GLY A 210 -11.96 4.61 -13.71
C GLY A 210 -10.75 3.89 -13.12
N ALA A 211 -9.67 3.75 -13.90
CA ALA A 211 -8.43 3.12 -13.45
C ALA A 211 -7.81 3.87 -12.24
N LEU A 212 -7.72 5.20 -12.32
CA LEU A 212 -7.17 6.03 -11.26
C LEU A 212 -8.01 5.97 -9.98
N ARG A 213 -9.34 5.94 -10.09
CA ARG A 213 -10.24 5.78 -8.93
C ARG A 213 -10.04 4.44 -8.24
N GLU A 214 -9.79 3.36 -8.97
CA GLU A 214 -9.55 2.04 -8.39
C GLU A 214 -8.24 1.99 -7.59
N VAL A 215 -7.14 2.48 -8.16
CA VAL A 215 -5.85 2.55 -7.43
C VAL A 215 -5.90 3.56 -6.29
N GLY A 216 -6.62 4.68 -6.46
CA GLY A 216 -6.84 5.68 -5.42
C GLY A 216 -7.58 5.09 -4.20
N ARG A 217 -8.60 4.24 -4.40
CA ARG A 217 -9.28 3.55 -3.29
C ARG A 217 -8.33 2.63 -2.53
N LYS A 218 -7.46 1.89 -3.24
CA LYS A 218 -6.44 1.02 -2.63
C LYS A 218 -5.46 1.86 -1.79
N LEU A 219 -5.00 3.00 -2.31
CA LEU A 219 -4.14 3.95 -1.59
C LEU A 219 -4.82 4.48 -0.32
N ARG A 220 -6.07 4.93 -0.41
CA ARG A 220 -6.82 5.43 0.74
C ARG A 220 -6.93 4.40 1.85
N ALA A 221 -7.19 3.14 1.50
CA ALA A 221 -7.28 2.05 2.47
C ALA A 221 -5.93 1.84 3.20
N TYR A 222 -4.82 1.88 2.46
CA TYR A 222 -3.47 1.81 3.02
C TYR A 222 -3.18 2.98 3.98
N LEU A 223 -3.45 4.22 3.54
CA LEU A 223 -3.21 5.43 4.34
C LEU A 223 -4.08 5.47 5.60
N SER A 224 -5.36 5.10 5.49
CA SER A 224 -6.26 5.04 6.65
C SER A 224 -5.79 4.00 7.68
N LYS A 225 -5.26 2.86 7.23
CA LYS A 225 -4.67 1.85 8.12
C LYS A 225 -3.42 2.40 8.81
N LYS A 226 -2.52 3.04 8.06
CA LYS A 226 -1.29 3.67 8.59
C LYS A 226 -1.61 4.75 9.63
N GLU A 227 -2.58 5.61 9.34
CA GLU A 227 -3.03 6.67 10.23
C GLU A 227 -3.68 6.13 11.51
N THR A 228 -4.52 5.10 11.40
CA THR A 228 -5.15 4.46 12.57
C THR A 228 -4.12 3.87 13.51
N VAL A 229 -3.11 3.17 12.96
CA VAL A 229 -2.00 2.62 13.73
C VAL A 229 -1.17 3.73 14.39
N SER A 230 -0.84 4.79 13.65
CA SER A 230 -0.09 5.93 14.19
C SER A 230 -0.84 6.66 15.31
N LYS A 231 -2.15 6.90 15.14
CA LYS A 231 -3.01 7.51 16.17
C LYS A 231 -3.10 6.64 17.43
N ARG A 232 -3.16 5.32 17.26
CA ARG A 232 -3.18 4.38 18.40
C ARG A 232 -1.86 4.46 19.18
N LYS A 233 -0.72 4.34 18.49
CA LYS A 233 0.61 4.50 19.10
C LYS A 233 0.78 5.85 19.80
N GLY A 234 0.32 6.94 19.17
CA GLY A 234 0.38 8.28 19.75
C GLY A 234 -0.44 8.40 21.04
N LYS A 235 -1.63 7.77 21.10
CA LYS A 235 -2.43 7.73 22.33
C LYS A 235 -1.77 6.90 23.42
N GLU A 236 -1.23 5.73 23.07
CA GLU A 236 -0.49 4.86 24.00
C GLU A 236 0.67 5.63 24.65
N LEU A 237 1.45 6.37 23.85
CA LEU A 237 2.56 7.20 24.33
C LEU A 237 2.12 8.39 25.22
N VAL A 238 0.99 9.02 24.91
CA VAL A 238 0.48 10.11 25.75
C VAL A 238 -0.04 9.57 27.08
N ILE A 239 -0.74 8.43 27.05
CA ILE A 239 -1.29 7.82 28.27
C ILE A 239 -0.16 7.32 29.16
N SER A 240 0.88 6.68 28.61
CA SER A 240 2.03 6.21 29.39
C SER A 240 2.74 7.34 30.14
N LYS A 241 2.81 8.54 29.54
CA LYS A 241 3.41 9.72 30.19
C LYS A 241 2.48 10.40 31.21
N MET A 242 1.18 10.46 30.93
CA MET A 242 0.22 11.20 31.76
C MET A 242 -0.25 10.41 32.99
N LEU A 243 -0.35 9.09 32.89
CA LEU A 243 -0.91 8.25 33.95
C LEU A 243 -0.08 8.29 35.26
N PRO A 244 1.26 8.21 35.24
CA PRO A 244 2.08 8.35 36.45
C PRO A 244 1.96 9.73 37.09
N LEU A 245 1.96 10.79 36.27
CA LEU A 245 1.79 12.17 36.75
C LEU A 245 0.42 12.38 37.42
N MET A 246 -0.63 11.75 36.89
CA MET A 246 -1.96 11.78 37.50
C MET A 246 -1.99 11.02 38.83
N ALA A 247 -1.37 9.84 38.90
CA ALA A 247 -1.30 9.05 40.12
C ALA A 247 -0.58 9.81 41.24
N GLU A 248 0.57 10.41 40.93
CA GLU A 248 1.35 11.24 41.86
C GLU A 248 0.53 12.42 42.37
N LYS A 249 -0.09 13.20 41.47
CA LYS A 249 -0.89 14.37 41.86
C LYS A 249 -2.14 14.02 42.66
N VAL A 250 -2.80 12.92 42.34
CA VAL A 250 -3.95 12.44 43.11
C VAL A 250 -3.50 11.96 44.49
N GLY A 251 -2.37 11.26 44.59
CA GLY A 251 -1.75 10.87 45.86
C GLY A 251 -1.41 12.08 46.72
N GLU A 252 -0.78 13.11 46.14
CA GLU A 252 -0.45 14.37 46.81
C GLU A 252 -1.69 15.07 47.37
N VAL A 253 -2.75 15.21 46.56
CA VAL A 253 -4.00 15.89 46.97
C VAL A 253 -4.76 15.12 48.04
N LEU A 254 -4.72 13.79 48.00
CA LEU A 254 -5.42 12.93 48.97
C LEU A 254 -4.56 12.56 50.18
N GLU A 255 -3.31 13.03 50.24
CA GLU A 255 -2.31 12.65 51.25
C GLU A 255 -2.18 11.12 51.39
N ARG A 256 -2.15 10.43 50.24
CA ARG A 256 -2.01 8.97 50.16
C ARG A 256 -0.86 8.59 49.24
N GLU A 257 -0.30 7.42 49.47
CA GLU A 257 0.64 6.83 48.53
C GLU A 257 -0.04 6.68 47.16
N PRO A 258 0.63 7.12 46.06
CA PRO A 258 0.08 6.99 44.73
C PRO A 258 -0.10 5.51 44.39
N PRO A 259 -1.21 5.14 43.72
CA PRO A 259 -1.37 3.77 43.26
C PRO A 259 -0.29 3.44 42.23
N ASP A 260 0.22 2.22 42.27
CA ASP A 260 1.09 1.70 41.23
C ASP A 260 0.31 1.61 39.90
N VAL A 261 0.80 2.36 38.90
CA VAL A 261 0.21 2.42 37.56
C VAL A 261 1.06 1.69 36.51
N GLU A 262 2.24 1.19 36.87
CA GLU A 262 3.17 0.54 35.96
C GLU A 262 2.55 -0.69 35.26
N PRO A 263 1.77 -1.55 35.95
CA PRO A 263 1.09 -2.67 35.30
C PRO A 263 0.05 -2.20 34.28
N ILE A 264 -0.59 -1.07 34.54
CA ILE A 264 -1.62 -0.49 33.66
C ILE A 264 -0.95 0.13 32.43
N VAL A 265 0.17 0.83 32.62
CA VAL A 265 0.98 1.38 31.52
C VAL A 265 1.48 0.26 30.63
N ALA A 266 2.06 -0.79 31.20
CA ALA A 266 2.55 -1.96 30.47
C ALA A 266 1.45 -2.64 29.64
N LYS A 267 0.24 -2.74 30.21
CA LYS A 267 -0.93 -3.27 29.51
C LYS A 267 -1.41 -2.40 28.35
N ILE A 268 -1.30 -1.07 28.47
CA ILE A 268 -1.71 -0.12 27.43
C ILE A 268 -0.70 -0.10 26.28
N VAL A 269 0.59 -0.09 26.60
CA VAL A 269 1.68 -0.18 25.62
C VAL A 269 1.71 -1.58 24.96
N GLY A 270 1.20 -2.60 25.65
CA GLY A 270 1.21 -3.98 25.18
C GLY A 270 2.61 -4.58 25.23
N GLY A 271 3.35 -4.25 26.30
CA GLY A 271 4.73 -4.63 26.54
C GLY A 271 4.89 -5.74 27.59
N ILE A 272 6.13 -5.93 28.04
CA ILE A 272 6.50 -6.78 29.16
C ILE A 272 6.57 -5.92 30.41
N HIS A 273 5.90 -6.38 31.48
CA HIS A 273 5.98 -5.77 32.79
C HIS A 273 6.89 -6.58 33.70
N ILE A 274 7.85 -5.93 34.34
CA ILE A 274 8.74 -6.54 35.32
C ILE A 274 8.57 -5.82 36.65
N ASP A 275 8.18 -6.57 37.66
CA ASP A 275 7.94 -6.08 39.01
C ASP A 275 8.84 -6.81 39.99
N ARG A 276 9.54 -6.07 40.85
CA ARG A 276 10.42 -6.64 41.87
C ARG A 276 9.87 -6.39 43.26
N GLU A 277 9.58 -7.49 43.96
CA GLU A 277 9.24 -7.49 45.38
C GLU A 277 10.43 -8.01 46.21
N MET A 278 10.83 -7.25 47.23
CA MET A 278 11.85 -7.67 48.20
C MET A 278 11.24 -7.77 49.60
N ASP A 279 11.36 -8.95 50.22
CA ASP A 279 10.97 -9.20 51.62
C ASP A 279 12.20 -9.71 52.39
N GLY A 280 12.93 -8.77 53.01
CA GLY A 280 14.22 -9.05 53.63
C GLY A 280 15.24 -9.58 52.60
N ASN A 281 15.69 -10.82 52.79
CA ASN A 281 16.66 -11.46 51.88
C ASN A 281 16.00 -12.21 50.72
N LYS A 282 14.65 -12.29 50.68
CA LYS A 282 13.92 -12.97 49.61
C LYS A 282 13.56 -11.97 48.51
N VAL A 283 13.96 -12.27 47.28
CA VAL A 283 13.62 -11.49 46.09
C VAL A 283 12.65 -12.29 45.24
N ARG A 284 11.58 -11.64 44.78
CA ARG A 284 10.65 -12.16 43.79
C ARG A 284 10.56 -11.18 42.63
N ILE A 285 10.86 -11.64 41.42
CA ILE A 285 10.70 -10.89 40.17
C ILE A 285 9.53 -11.50 39.41
N LYS A 286 8.47 -10.72 39.19
CA LYS A 286 7.31 -11.13 38.41
C LYS A 286 7.41 -10.55 37.01
N VAL A 287 7.36 -11.41 36.02
CA VAL A 287 7.45 -11.02 34.61
C VAL A 287 6.15 -11.36 33.91
N ARG A 288 5.44 -10.34 33.41
CA ARG A 288 4.15 -10.48 32.71
C ARG A 288 4.25 -10.02 31.27
N ASN A 289 3.62 -10.75 30.35
CA ASN A 289 3.58 -10.36 28.94
C ASN A 289 2.18 -9.88 28.53
N PHE A 290 2.02 -8.56 28.37
CA PHE A 290 0.79 -7.95 27.86
C PHE A 290 0.77 -7.78 26.34
N SER A 291 1.81 -8.23 25.64
CA SER A 291 1.88 -8.19 24.18
C SER A 291 1.04 -9.30 23.54
N GLN A 292 0.62 -9.11 22.30
CA GLN A 292 -0.12 -10.12 21.52
C GLN A 292 0.79 -11.19 20.91
N LYS A 293 2.09 -11.20 21.24
CA LYS A 293 3.09 -12.11 20.69
C LYS A 293 3.78 -12.89 21.81
N VAL A 294 4.30 -14.07 21.47
CA VAL A 294 5.22 -14.78 22.36
C VAL A 294 6.53 -14.00 22.39
N GLN A 295 6.96 -13.60 23.58
CA GLN A 295 8.22 -12.90 23.80
C GLN A 295 9.29 -13.90 24.24
N ARG A 296 10.51 -13.69 23.75
CA ARG A 296 11.68 -14.46 24.18
C ARG A 296 12.84 -13.51 24.41
N PHE A 297 13.41 -13.57 25.61
CA PHE A 297 14.48 -12.70 26.05
C PHE A 297 15.28 -13.36 27.16
N VAL A 298 16.45 -12.81 27.42
CA VAL A 298 17.28 -13.21 28.55
C VAL A 298 17.19 -12.11 29.61
N LEU A 299 16.74 -12.48 30.82
CA LEU A 299 16.78 -11.61 31.98
C LEU A 299 18.10 -11.88 32.71
N HIS A 300 18.91 -10.84 32.86
CA HIS A 300 20.16 -10.85 33.61
C HIS A 300 19.98 -10.11 34.92
N GLU A 301 20.42 -10.74 36.00
CA GLU A 301 20.46 -10.15 37.33
C GLU A 301 21.91 -10.13 37.78
N LEU A 302 22.48 -8.93 37.79
CA LEU A 302 23.85 -8.68 38.22
C LEU A 302 23.85 -8.30 39.71
N CYS A 303 24.52 -9.11 40.52
CA CYS A 303 24.59 -8.91 41.95
C CYS A 303 25.99 -9.21 42.53
N GLU A 304 26.33 -8.57 43.64
CA GLU A 304 27.63 -8.76 44.30
C GLU A 304 27.69 -10.00 45.20
N HIS A 305 26.52 -10.58 45.51
CA HIS A 305 26.35 -11.66 46.48
C HIS A 305 25.78 -12.90 45.81
N THR A 306 26.09 -14.08 46.35
CA THR A 306 25.56 -15.35 45.86
C THR A 306 24.07 -15.50 46.20
N ILE A 307 23.33 -16.15 45.29
CA ILE A 307 21.90 -16.46 45.50
C ILE A 307 21.69 -17.92 45.92
N LYS A 308 20.67 -18.15 46.75
CA LYS A 308 20.22 -19.46 47.23
C LYS A 308 18.82 -19.76 46.74
N TYR A 309 18.61 -21.04 46.41
CA TYR A 309 17.33 -21.62 46.00
C TYR A 309 16.61 -20.87 44.86
N PRO A 310 17.29 -20.53 43.75
CA PRO A 310 16.61 -19.84 42.67
C PRO A 310 15.61 -20.75 41.95
N THR A 311 14.41 -20.26 41.75
CA THR A 311 13.34 -20.91 40.99
C THR A 311 12.76 -19.93 39.99
N PRO A 312 12.90 -20.15 38.67
CA PRO A 312 13.65 -21.22 38.00
C PRO A 312 15.18 -21.10 38.16
N HIS A 313 15.92 -22.18 37.88
CA HIS A 313 17.38 -22.19 37.96
C HIS A 313 18.02 -21.32 36.84
N PRO A 314 18.87 -20.34 37.18
CA PRO A 314 19.57 -19.51 36.19
C PRO A 314 20.82 -20.19 35.64
N SER A 315 21.34 -19.62 34.55
CA SER A 315 22.73 -19.80 34.16
C SER A 315 23.59 -18.77 34.89
N GLU A 316 24.63 -19.23 35.58
CA GLU A 316 25.52 -18.40 36.39
C GLU A 316 26.83 -18.12 35.65
N ASN A 317 27.22 -16.85 35.58
CA ASN A 317 28.52 -16.41 35.08
C ASN A 317 29.18 -15.47 36.10
N MET A 318 30.51 -15.55 36.25
CA MET A 318 31.27 -14.57 37.04
C MET A 318 31.81 -13.46 36.13
N MET A 319 31.52 -12.20 36.47
CA MET A 319 31.99 -11.01 35.76
C MET A 319 32.78 -10.11 36.73
N GLY A 320 34.08 -10.39 36.88
CA GLY A 320 34.94 -9.65 37.80
C GLY A 320 34.56 -9.93 39.25
N ASN A 321 34.04 -8.93 39.96
CA ASN A 321 33.59 -9.03 41.35
C ASN A 321 32.06 -9.21 41.50
N MET A 322 31.34 -9.38 40.38
CA MET A 322 29.89 -9.56 40.37
C MET A 322 29.50 -10.91 39.76
N TYR A 323 28.38 -11.45 40.21
CA TYR A 323 27.71 -12.62 39.66
C TYR A 323 26.60 -12.17 38.70
N ASP A 324 26.55 -12.76 37.52
CA ASP A 324 25.48 -12.62 36.53
C ASP A 324 24.62 -13.89 36.55
N TYR A 325 23.39 -13.76 37.01
CA TYR A 325 22.38 -14.81 36.97
C TYR A 325 21.43 -14.53 35.81
N SER A 326 21.39 -15.45 34.84
CA SER A 326 20.64 -15.26 33.59
C SER A 326 19.56 -16.31 33.36
N TRP A 327 18.38 -15.86 32.96
CA TRP A 327 17.23 -16.71 32.64
C TRP A 327 16.78 -16.49 31.19
N ASP A 328 16.81 -17.54 30.36
CA ASP A 328 16.17 -17.54 29.02
C ASP A 328 14.66 -17.75 29.21
N ILE A 329 13.91 -16.65 29.14
CA ILE A 329 12.48 -16.62 29.40
C ILE A 329 11.74 -16.63 28.07
N ARG A 330 10.79 -17.55 27.95
CA ARG A 330 9.83 -17.60 26.85
C ARG A 330 8.43 -17.53 27.42
N ILE A 331 7.73 -16.44 27.17
CA ILE A 331 6.44 -16.13 27.80
C ILE A 331 5.37 -15.83 26.74
N ARG A 332 4.21 -16.48 26.84
CA ARG A 332 3.07 -16.31 25.92
C ARG A 332 2.27 -15.04 26.27
N PRO A 333 1.39 -14.57 25.37
CA PRO A 333 0.45 -13.50 25.69
C PRO A 333 -0.37 -13.82 26.95
N ASP A 334 -0.49 -12.85 27.85
CA ASP A 334 -1.20 -12.93 29.13
C ASP A 334 -0.65 -13.99 30.10
N GLU A 335 0.56 -14.48 29.88
CA GLU A 335 1.28 -15.38 30.80
C GLU A 335 2.15 -14.58 31.78
N GLU A 336 2.39 -15.17 32.95
CA GLU A 336 3.20 -14.63 34.05
C GLU A 336 4.25 -15.66 34.45
N VAL A 337 5.48 -15.22 34.68
CA VAL A 337 6.59 -16.03 35.16
C VAL A 337 7.15 -15.39 36.42
N ASP A 338 7.18 -16.15 37.50
CA ASP A 338 7.77 -15.73 38.77
C ASP A 338 9.17 -16.31 38.91
N ILE A 339 10.14 -15.44 39.23
CA ILE A 339 11.50 -15.81 39.57
C ILE A 339 11.69 -15.48 41.06
N GLU A 340 11.99 -16.49 41.86
CA GLU A 340 12.26 -16.31 43.29
C GLU A 340 13.67 -16.76 43.63
N TYR A 341 14.37 -16.01 44.48
CA TYR A 341 15.66 -16.41 45.04
C TYR A 341 15.92 -15.72 46.39
N ILE A 342 16.91 -16.22 47.13
CA ILE A 342 17.35 -15.64 48.42
C ILE A 342 18.78 -15.13 48.29
N VAL A 343 19.07 -13.89 48.68
CA VAL A 343 20.42 -13.31 48.63
C VAL A 343 21.19 -13.62 49.93
N GLU A 344 22.44 -14.07 49.81
CA GLU A 344 23.33 -14.28 50.96
C GLU A 344 24.04 -12.97 51.39
N GLY A 345 23.64 -12.40 52.54
CA GLY A 345 24.29 -11.20 53.11
C GLY A 345 23.52 -10.59 54.30
N THR A 346 24.18 -9.75 55.12
CA THR A 346 23.57 -9.03 56.26
C THR A 346 22.77 -7.80 55.82
N VAL A 347 21.59 -7.62 56.41
CA VAL A 347 20.57 -6.60 56.08
C VAL A 347 21.09 -5.14 56.15
N GLU A 348 22.12 -4.87 56.96
CA GLU A 348 22.70 -3.51 57.13
C GLU A 348 23.52 -2.98 55.92
N GLY A 349 23.71 -3.81 54.88
CA GLY A 349 24.46 -3.48 53.66
C GLY A 349 23.65 -3.60 52.36
N MET A 350 22.31 -3.60 52.42
CA MET A 350 21.40 -3.72 51.26
C MET A 350 21.44 -2.50 50.30
N GLY A 351 22.50 -1.69 50.32
CA GLY A 351 22.84 -0.72 49.28
C GLY A 351 23.66 -1.35 48.14
N GLY A 352 23.66 -2.68 48.01
CA GLY A 352 24.28 -3.37 46.88
C GLY A 352 23.51 -3.06 45.61
N LYS A 353 24.22 -2.62 44.56
CA LYS A 353 23.60 -2.33 43.25
C LYS A 353 23.18 -3.66 42.61
N TYR A 354 21.89 -3.93 42.65
CA TYR A 354 21.27 -4.88 41.74
C TYR A 354 21.09 -4.19 40.39
N LEU A 355 21.44 -4.87 39.32
CA LEU A 355 21.22 -4.35 37.97
C LEU A 355 20.45 -5.41 37.18
N THR A 356 19.18 -5.13 36.88
CA THR A 356 18.37 -5.98 35.99
C THR A 356 18.56 -5.51 34.56
N ILE A 357 19.09 -6.40 33.73
CA ILE A 357 19.28 -6.15 32.29
C ILE A 357 18.41 -7.12 31.49
N LEU A 358 17.71 -6.60 30.48
CA LEU A 358 16.99 -7.43 29.51
C LEU A 358 17.71 -7.48 28.18
N GLU A 359 18.03 -8.67 27.68
CA GLU A 359 18.57 -8.87 26.34
C GLU A 359 17.51 -9.46 25.40
N GLY A 360 17.34 -8.83 24.23
CA GLY A 360 16.53 -9.38 23.14
C GLY A 360 15.08 -8.88 23.06
N VAL A 361 14.74 -7.82 23.78
CA VAL A 361 13.45 -7.10 23.67
C VAL A 361 13.70 -5.64 23.28
N GLU A 362 12.77 -5.03 22.54
CA GLU A 362 12.80 -3.60 22.23
C GLU A 362 12.53 -2.79 23.51
N ASP A 363 13.34 -1.78 23.81
CA ASP A 363 13.27 -0.96 25.03
C ASP A 363 11.89 -0.31 25.19
N GLU A 364 11.27 0.10 24.08
CA GLU A 364 9.91 0.66 24.04
C GLU A 364 8.82 -0.30 24.54
N LEU A 365 9.10 -1.60 24.61
CA LEU A 365 8.17 -2.64 25.06
C LEU A 365 8.40 -3.07 26.51
N VAL A 366 9.37 -2.51 27.22
CA VAL A 366 9.68 -2.88 28.61
C VAL A 366 9.15 -1.81 29.57
N VAL A 367 8.47 -2.24 30.63
CA VAL A 367 7.95 -1.35 31.68
C VAL A 367 8.19 -1.99 33.05
N GLY A 368 8.69 -1.21 34.01
CA GLY A 368 8.91 -1.62 35.40
C GLY A 368 10.39 -1.60 35.80
N ASP A 369 10.76 -2.42 36.79
CA ASP A 369 12.08 -2.45 37.43
C ASP A 369 13.17 -3.07 36.54
N VAL A 370 13.60 -2.32 35.53
CA VAL A 370 14.69 -2.70 34.61
C VAL A 370 15.67 -1.54 34.45
N ASP A 371 16.95 -1.80 34.66
CA ASP A 371 17.99 -0.77 34.61
C ASP A 371 18.55 -0.54 33.20
N GLU A 372 18.59 -1.59 32.37
CA GLU A 372 19.12 -1.50 30.99
C GLU A 372 18.44 -2.53 30.05
N VAL A 373 18.15 -2.13 28.81
CA VAL A 373 17.63 -3.02 27.76
C VAL A 373 18.60 -3.07 26.58
N LEU A 374 19.00 -4.28 26.19
CA LEU A 374 19.91 -4.56 25.09
C LEU A 374 19.10 -5.09 23.89
N GLU A 375 18.72 -4.18 22.99
CA GLU A 375 17.84 -4.46 21.83
C GLU A 375 18.49 -5.34 20.74
N GLY A 376 19.82 -5.39 20.72
CA GLY A 376 20.60 -6.22 19.81
C GLY A 376 21.23 -7.36 20.59
N GLY A 377 20.80 -8.60 20.35
CA GLY A 377 21.60 -9.74 20.76
C GLY A 377 22.95 -9.62 20.06
N VAL A 378 24.03 -9.43 20.84
CA VAL A 378 25.46 -9.59 20.48
C VAL A 378 26.38 -8.68 21.33
N LYS A 379 27.49 -9.29 21.81
CA LYS A 379 28.85 -8.72 22.05
C LYS A 379 29.29 -8.21 23.43
N TRP A 380 28.49 -8.18 24.50
CA TRP A 380 29.07 -7.78 25.81
C TRP A 380 30.01 -8.85 26.40
N LEU A 381 29.71 -10.14 26.22
CA LEU A 381 30.49 -11.27 26.75
C LEU A 381 31.92 -11.45 26.17
N ARG A 382 32.32 -10.71 25.14
CA ARG A 382 33.66 -10.85 24.50
C ARG A 382 34.62 -9.70 24.72
N SER A 383 34.20 -8.57 25.29
CA SER A 383 35.06 -7.37 25.39
C SER A 383 35.82 -7.24 26.71
N LYS A 384 35.63 -8.14 27.68
CA LYS A 384 36.38 -8.18 28.95
C LYS A 384 36.83 -9.60 29.32
N ARG A 385 37.46 -10.29 28.36
CA ARG A 385 38.33 -11.44 28.67
C ARG A 385 39.79 -10.99 28.72
#